data_AF-A0AAN8QRK8-F1
#
_entry.id   AF-A0AAN8QRK8-F1
#
_cell.length_a   1.000
_cell.length_b   1.000
_cell.length_c   1.000
_cell.angle_alpha   90.00
_cell.angle_beta   90.00
_cell.angle_gamma   90.00
#
_symmetry.space_group_name_H-M   'P 1'
#
loop_
_entity.id
_entity.type
_entity.pdbx_description
1 polymer ?
#
loop_
_entity_poly.entity_id
_entity_poly.type
_entity_poly.pdbx_seq_one_letter_code
_entity_poly.pdbx_strand_id
1 'polypeptide(L)' 'MIMDRLYGGVCYAGIDTDPELKYPKGAGRVAFSNQQSYIAAISARFVQLQHGEIDKRVEVK' A
#
# COMPACT_ATOMS: atom_id res chain seq x y z
N MET A 1 -6.89 -7.11 4.23
CA MET A 1 -6.07 -5.86 4.25
C MET A 1 -6.84 -4.76 3.53
N ILE A 2 -6.65 -3.47 3.88
CA ILE A 2 -7.45 -2.36 3.29
C ILE A 2 -7.25 -2.19 1.79
N MET A 3 -6.02 -2.33 1.30
CA MET A 3 -5.71 -2.24 -0.14
C MET A 3 -6.39 -3.35 -0.95
N ASP A 4 -6.49 -4.56 -0.39
CA ASP A 4 -7.19 -5.68 -1.02
C ASP A 4 -8.71 -5.46 -1.08
N ARG A 5 -9.28 -4.78 -0.07
CA ARG A 5 -10.70 -4.39 -0.09
C ARG A 5 -11.00 -3.30 -1.11
N LEU A 6 -10.06 -2.39 -1.34
CA LEU A 6 -10.23 -1.25 -2.25
C LEU A 6 -10.02 -1.64 -3.72
N TYR A 7 -9.01 -2.47 -4.00
CA TYR A 7 -8.57 -2.74 -5.37
C TYR A 7 -8.60 -4.23 -5.76
N GLY A 8 -8.73 -5.13 -4.78
CA GLY A 8 -8.66 -6.57 -4.98
C GLY A 8 -7.27 -7.07 -5.41
N GLY A 9 -7.09 -8.39 -5.35
CA GLY A 9 -5.93 -9.05 -5.95
C GLY A 9 -4.60 -8.67 -5.31
N VAL A 10 -4.55 -8.28 -4.04
CA VAL A 10 -3.27 -8.06 -3.35
C VAL A 10 -2.64 -9.42 -3.07
N CYS A 11 -1.43 -9.65 -3.59
CA CYS A 11 -0.68 -10.88 -3.34
C CYS A 11 0.42 -10.70 -2.28
N TYR A 12 0.84 -9.46 -2.03
CA TYR A 12 1.85 -9.15 -1.02
C TYR A 12 1.67 -7.72 -0.49
N ALA A 13 1.90 -7.54 0.80
CA ALA A 13 2.03 -6.23 1.42
C ALA A 13 3.20 -6.26 2.43
N GLY A 14 4.01 -5.21 2.44
CA GLY A 14 5.17 -5.12 3.30
C GLY A 14 5.60 -3.68 3.54
N ILE A 15 6.52 -3.51 4.48
CA ILE A 15 7.17 -2.23 4.77
C ILE A 15 8.49 -2.19 4.01
N ASP A 16 8.79 -1.07 3.38
CA ASP A 16 10.09 -0.88 2.76
C ASP A 16 11.14 -0.67 3.86
N THR A 17 12.07 -1.62 3.94
CA THR A 17 13.20 -1.59 4.87
C THR A 17 14.50 -1.32 4.13
N ASP A 18 15.42 -0.63 4.79
CA ASP A 18 16.80 -0.57 4.37
C ASP A 18 17.44 -1.97 4.46
N PRO A 19 17.99 -2.55 3.37
CA PRO A 19 18.52 -3.91 3.39
C PRO A 19 19.74 -4.09 4.31
N GLU A 20 20.56 -3.05 4.47
CA GLU A 20 21.79 -3.10 5.26
C GLU A 20 21.47 -2.84 6.74
N LEU A 21 20.72 -1.77 7.02
CA LEU A 21 20.38 -1.35 8.38
C LEU A 21 19.18 -2.11 8.95
N LYS A 22 18.47 -2.89 8.13
CA LYS A 22 17.22 -3.60 8.48
C LYS A 22 16.19 -2.69 9.15
N TYR A 23 16.13 -1.43 8.71
CA TYR A 23 15.35 -0.37 9.36
C TYR A 23 14.21 0.14 8.46
N PRO A 24 12.98 0.39 8.97
CA PRO A 24 11.87 0.91 8.18
C PRO A 24 12.13 2.29 7.58
N LYS A 25 11.88 2.45 6.27
CA LYS A 25 12.11 3.70 5.54
C LYS A 25 10.90 4.66 5.55
N GLY A 26 9.86 4.34 6.30
CA GLY A 26 8.63 5.14 6.35
C GLY A 26 7.73 5.01 5.11
N ALA A 27 7.99 4.00 4.26
CA ALA A 27 7.18 3.67 3.09
C ALA A 27 6.71 2.21 3.16
N GLY A 28 5.59 1.92 2.49
CA GLY A 28 5.06 0.57 2.35
C GLY A 28 4.95 0.18 0.88
N ARG A 29 4.94 -1.12 0.62
CA ARG A 29 4.82 -1.70 -0.72
C ARG A 29 3.68 -2.70 -0.77
N VAL A 30 2.96 -2.68 -1.87
CA VAL A 30 1.88 -3.60 -2.17
C VAL A 30 2.11 -4.17 -3.55
N ALA A 31 2.00 -5.49 -3.69
CA ALA A 31 2.01 -6.15 -5.00
C ALA A 31 0.62 -6.72 -5.28
N PHE A 32 0.24 -6.63 -6.55
CA PHE A 32 -1.04 -7.13 -7.05
C PHE A 32 -0.80 -8.34 -7.96
N SER A 33 -1.70 -9.32 -7.93
CA SER A 33 -1.69 -10.49 -8.80
C SER A 33 -2.16 -10.20 -10.23
N ASN A 34 -2.71 -9.02 -10.47
CA ASN A 34 -3.22 -8.61 -11.77
C ASN A 34 -2.94 -7.13 -12.04
N GLN A 35 -2.81 -6.78 -13.32
CA GLN A 35 -2.47 -5.42 -13.76
C GLN A 35 -3.61 -4.42 -13.55
N GLN A 36 -4.86 -4.87 -13.59
CA GLN A 36 -6.02 -3.99 -13.44
C GLN A 36 -6.08 -3.37 -12.03
N SER A 37 -5.86 -4.17 -10.98
CA SER A 37 -5.77 -3.70 -9.60
C SER A 37 -4.60 -2.74 -9.39
N TYR A 38 -3.44 -3.02 -10.01
CA TYR A 38 -2.28 -2.11 -9.97
C TYR A 38 -2.60 -0.74 -10.59
N ILE A 39 -3.17 -0.72 -11.79
CA ILE A 39 -3.54 0.53 -12.47
C ILE A 39 -4.59 1.28 -11.64
N ALA A 40 -5.61 0.59 -11.12
CA ALA A 40 -6.64 1.22 -10.29
C ALA A 40 -6.06 1.88 -9.02
N ALA A 41 -5.10 1.21 -8.35
CA ALA A 41 -4.43 1.74 -7.17
C ALA A 41 -3.60 3.00 -7.48
N ILE A 42 -2.82 2.97 -8.57
CA ILE A 42 -2.03 4.12 -9.02
C ILE A 42 -2.93 5.28 -9.46
N SER A 43 -3.99 5.01 -10.22
CA SER A 43 -4.93 6.02 -10.68
C SER A 43 -5.67 6.72 -9.54
N ALA A 44 -5.93 6.02 -8.43
CA ALA A 44 -6.57 6.62 -7.26
C ALA A 44 -5.68 7.69 -6.59
N ARG A 45 -4.34 7.60 -6.75
CA ARG A 45 -3.30 8.54 -6.26
C ARG A 45 -3.19 8.70 -4.74
N PHE A 46 -4.31 8.72 -4.02
CA PHE A 46 -4.37 8.83 -2.57
C PHE A 46 -5.36 7.83 -1.98
N VAL A 47 -5.01 7.28 -0.83
CA VAL A 47 -5.85 6.35 -0.07
C VAL A 47 -5.99 6.85 1.36
N GLN A 48 -7.21 6.85 1.88
CA GLN A 48 -7.47 7.10 3.29
C GLN A 48 -7.31 5.80 4.08
N LEU A 49 -6.37 5.79 5.02
CA LEU A 49 -6.14 4.70 5.94
C LEU A 49 -6.75 5.08 7.29
N GLN A 50 -7.83 4.38 7.65
CA GLN A 50 -8.49 4.51 8.93
C GLN A 50 -8.28 3.24 9.78
N HIS A 51 -7.71 3.43 10.96
CA HIS A 51 -7.53 2.35 11.93
C HIS A 51 -7.56 2.90 13.37
N GLY A 52 -8.66 2.66 14.08
CA GLY A 52 -8.89 3.27 15.39
C GLY A 52 -8.96 4.79 15.27
N GLU A 53 -8.14 5.49 16.07
CA GLU A 53 -8.02 6.96 16.03
C GLU A 53 -7.07 7.45 14.92
N ILE A 54 -6.38 6.53 14.23
CA ILE A 54 -5.46 6.90 13.15
C ILE A 54 -6.27 7.12 11.88
N ASP A 55 -6.26 8.36 11.40
CA ASP A 55 -6.77 8.76 10.10
C ASP A 55 -5.62 9.37 9.28
N LYS A 56 -5.12 8.64 8.29
CA LYS A 56 -3.97 9.07 7.47
C LYS A 56 -4.29 8.96 6.00
N ARG A 57 -4.03 10.05 5.28
CA ARG A 57 -4.02 10.05 3.81
C ARG A 57 -2.63 9.67 3.32
N VAL A 58 -2.54 8.59 2.56
CA VAL A 58 -1.29 8.07 1.99
C VAL A 58 -1.31 8.25 0.48
N GLU A 59 -0.18 8.67 -0.10
CA GLU A 59 0.00 8.77 -1.54
C GLU A 59 0.45 7.42 -2.11
N VAL A 60 -0.14 7.00 -3.23
CA VAL A 60 0.24 5.80 -3.97
C VAL A 60 1.10 6.22 -5.17
N LYS A 61 2.26 5.58 -5.33
CA LYS A 61 3.26 5.86 -6.38
C LYS A 61 3.75 4.57 -7.01
#